data_AF-A0ABC8V3D0-F1
#
_entry.id   AF-A0ABC8V3D0-F1
#
_cell.length_a   1.000
_cell.length_b   1.000
_cell.length_c   1.000
_cell.angle_alpha   90.00
_cell.angle_beta   90.00
_cell.angle_gamma   90.00
#
_symmetry.space_group_name_H-M   'P 1'
#
loop_
_entity.id
_entity.type
_entity.pdbx_description
1 polymer ?
#
loop_
_entity_poly.entity_id
_entity_poly.type
_entity_poly.pdbx_seq_one_letter_code
_entity_poly.pdbx_strand_id
1 'polypeptide(L)' 'AIEVVDLDQKIKMVEELDDHVMRCVRDQNGNHVIQKCIECVPEDHIQFIVSIFFDQVVTLSTHPYGCRVIQVGKGYI' A
#
# COMPACT_ATOMS: atom_id res chain seq x y z
N ALA A 1 -1.76 1.60 -15.74
CA ALA A 1 -3.07 0.93 -15.63
C ALA A 1 -3.94 1.58 -14.54
N ILE A 2 -3.47 1.73 -13.29
CA ILE A 2 -4.24 2.36 -12.20
C ILE A 2 -4.57 3.86 -12.43
N GLU A 3 -3.83 4.57 -13.28
CA GLU A 3 -4.04 6.02 -13.47
C GLU A 3 -5.27 6.40 -14.30
N VAL A 4 -5.90 5.45 -15.00
CA VAL A 4 -6.98 5.71 -15.97
C VAL A 4 -8.32 5.12 -15.55
N VAL A 5 -8.42 4.62 -14.32
CA VAL A 5 -9.61 3.91 -13.81
C VAL A 5 -10.40 4.78 -12.84
N ASP A 6 -11.73 4.64 -12.89
CA ASP A 6 -12.66 5.29 -11.97
C ASP A 6 -12.39 4.88 -10.52
N LEU A 7 -12.72 5.77 -9.58
CA LEU A 7 -12.40 5.60 -8.17
C LEU A 7 -13.00 4.31 -7.59
N ASP A 8 -14.24 3.97 -7.96
CA ASP A 8 -14.91 2.76 -7.51
C ASP A 8 -14.17 1.48 -7.94
N GLN A 9 -13.57 1.50 -9.13
CA GLN A 9 -12.81 0.37 -9.63
C GLN A 9 -11.44 0.28 -8.95
N LYS A 10 -10.81 1.42 -8.65
CA LYS A 10 -9.59 1.46 -7.81
C LYS A 10 -9.87 0.87 -6.43
N ILE A 11 -10.96 1.27 -5.78
CA ILE A 11 -11.35 0.76 -4.45
C ILE A 11 -11.50 -0.76 -4.48
N LYS A 12 -12.27 -1.32 -5.44
CA LYS A 12 -12.40 -2.78 -5.58
C LYS A 12 -11.06 -3.50 -5.77
N MET A 13 -10.19 -2.95 -6.62
CA MET A 13 -8.87 -3.54 -6.85
C MET A 13 -7.99 -3.50 -5.60
N VAL A 14 -8.16 -2.49 -4.74
CA VAL A 14 -7.44 -2.38 -3.47
C VAL A 14 -7.99 -3.35 -2.43
N GLU A 15 -9.31 -3.49 -2.33
CA GLU A 15 -9.95 -4.45 -1.43
C GLU A 15 -9.53 -5.90 -1.73
N GLU A 16 -9.28 -6.25 -3.00
CA GLU A 16 -8.74 -7.56 -3.38
C GLU A 16 -7.31 -7.83 -2.84
N LEU A 17 -6.61 -6.81 -2.34
CA LEU A 17 -5.24 -6.94 -1.82
C LEU A 17 -5.17 -7.18 -0.31
N ASP A 18 -6.27 -7.14 0.44
CA ASP A 18 -6.29 -7.16 1.91
C ASP A 18 -5.46 -8.32 2.51
N ASP A 19 -5.69 -9.54 2.02
CA ASP A 19 -4.95 -10.74 2.45
C ASP A 19 -3.55 -10.90 1.83
N HIS A 20 -3.13 -9.96 0.98
CA HIS A 20 -1.93 -10.07 0.15
C HIS A 20 -0.95 -8.90 0.29
N VAL A 21 -1.27 -7.89 1.08
CA VAL A 21 -0.46 -6.67 1.26
C VAL A 21 1.01 -6.99 1.55
N MET A 22 1.28 -7.86 2.54
CA MET A 22 2.66 -8.17 2.95
C MET A 22 3.46 -8.89 1.86
N ARG A 23 2.79 -9.70 1.04
CA ARG A 23 3.41 -10.32 -0.13
C ARG A 23 3.71 -9.28 -1.19
N CYS A 24 2.78 -8.37 -1.46
CA CYS A 24 2.94 -7.30 -2.44
C CYS A 24 4.07 -6.33 -2.06
N VAL A 25 4.18 -5.92 -0.80
CA VAL A 25 5.24 -4.99 -0.32
C VAL A 25 6.63 -5.59 -0.48
N ARG A 26 6.77 -6.91 -0.36
CA ARG A 26 8.04 -7.62 -0.50
C ARG A 26 8.37 -7.99 -1.96
N ASP A 27 7.42 -7.85 -2.86
CA ASP A 27 7.60 -8.11 -4.28
C ASP A 27 8.21 -6.91 -5.02
N GLN A 28 9.06 -7.18 -6.00
CA GLN A 28 9.76 -6.15 -6.79
C GLN A 28 8.81 -5.23 -7.57
N ASN A 29 7.63 -5.72 -7.97
CA ASN A 29 6.61 -4.98 -8.71
C ASN A 29 5.44 -4.59 -7.79
N GLY A 30 5.04 -5.48 -6.87
CA GLY A 30 3.92 -5.28 -5.96
C GLY A 30 4.08 -4.06 -5.06
N ASN A 31 5.31 -3.71 -4.65
CA ASN A 31 5.55 -2.54 -3.81
C ASN A 31 5.15 -1.22 -4.50
N HIS A 32 5.21 -1.17 -5.84
CA HIS A 32 4.77 -0.02 -6.62
C HIS A 32 3.25 0.09 -6.67
N VAL A 33 2.54 -1.06 -6.70
CA VAL A 33 1.08 -1.11 -6.63
C VAL A 33 0.61 -0.56 -5.28
N ILE A 34 1.22 -1.01 -4.18
CA ILE A 34 0.87 -0.55 -2.83
C ILE A 34 1.14 0.94 -2.64
N GLN A 35 2.28 1.45 -3.14
CA GLN A 35 2.54 2.90 -3.16
C GLN A 35 1.44 3.66 -3.91
N LYS A 36 1.02 3.17 -5.08
CA LYS A 36 -0.02 3.84 -5.87
C LYS A 36 -1.39 3.78 -5.22
N CYS A 37 -1.72 2.70 -4.50
CA CYS A 37 -2.94 2.61 -3.69
C CYS A 37 -2.95 3.72 -2.62
N ILE A 38 -1.85 3.91 -1.90
CA ILE A 38 -1.74 4.94 -0.85
C ILE A 38 -1.83 6.36 -1.44
N GLU A 39 -1.31 6.58 -2.65
CA GLU A 39 -1.35 7.89 -3.30
C GLU A 39 -2.71 8.24 -3.91
N CYS A 40 -3.46 7.24 -4.40
CA CYS A 40 -4.61 7.46 -5.29
C CYS A 40 -5.97 7.07 -4.70
N VAL A 41 -6.00 6.40 -3.56
CA VAL A 41 -7.23 5.88 -2.94
C VAL A 41 -7.44 6.56 -1.59
N PRO A 42 -8.69 6.98 -1.27
CA PRO A 42 -9.01 7.58 0.02
C PRO A 42 -8.64 6.67 1.19
N GLU A 43 -8.21 7.30 2.29
CA GLU A 43 -7.72 6.62 3.50
C GLU A 43 -8.70 5.57 4.04
N ASP A 44 -10.00 5.88 4.00
CA ASP A 44 -11.08 5.00 4.46
C ASP A 44 -11.07 3.62 3.79
N HIS A 45 -10.50 3.50 2.59
CA HIS A 45 -10.39 2.26 1.84
C HIS A 45 -9.00 1.62 1.87
N ILE A 46 -8.01 2.22 2.54
CA ILE A 46 -6.63 1.68 2.66
C ILE A 46 -6.20 1.48 4.12
N GLN A 47 -7.12 1.62 5.08
CA GLN A 47 -6.87 1.44 6.52
C GLN A 47 -6.17 0.12 6.86
N PHE A 48 -6.48 -0.97 6.15
CA PHE A 48 -5.84 -2.27 6.35
C PHE A 48 -4.35 -2.25 5.96
N ILE A 49 -3.99 -1.55 4.88
CA ILE A 49 -2.60 -1.35 4.45
C ILE A 49 -1.84 -0.55 5.51
N VAL A 50 -2.45 0.54 5.98
CA VAL A 50 -1.85 1.43 7.00
C VAL A 50 -1.63 0.68 8.32
N SER A 51 -2.62 -0.10 8.77
CA SER A 51 -2.55 -0.88 10.01
C SER A 51 -1.39 -1.87 9.99
N ILE A 52 -1.20 -2.60 8.88
CA ILE A 52 -0.06 -3.52 8.70
C ILE A 52 1.28 -2.78 8.81
N PHE A 53 1.36 -1.54 8.32
CA PHE A 53 2.60 -0.77 8.37
C PHE A 53 2.93 -0.27 9.76
N PHE A 54 1.93 0.12 10.55
CA PHE A 54 2.14 0.44 11.95
C PHE A 54 2.70 -0.77 12.71
N ASP A 55 2.09 -1.94 12.55
CA ASP A 55 2.50 -3.17 13.23
C ASP A 55 3.89 -3.66 12.79
N GLN A 56 4.32 -3.31 11.58
CA GLN A 56 5.57 -3.76 10.98
C GLN A 56 6.57 -2.63 10.70
N VAL A 57 6.40 -1.46 11.32
CA VAL A 57 7.13 -0.23 10.92
C VAL A 57 8.64 -0.41 10.96
N VAL A 58 9.16 -1.08 11.99
CA VAL A 58 10.60 -1.36 12.16
C VAL A 58 11.09 -2.33 11.08
N THR A 59 10.34 -3.42 10.85
CA THR A 59 10.66 -4.45 9.86
C THR A 59 10.65 -3.87 8.44
N LEU A 60 9.64 -3.08 8.09
CA LEU A 60 9.49 -2.49 6.77
C LEU A 60 10.49 -1.36 6.53
N SER A 61 10.82 -0.57 7.54
CA SER A 61 11.82 0.51 7.43
C SER A 61 13.22 0.01 7.10
N THR A 62 13.55 -1.24 7.46
CA THR A 62 14.84 -1.86 7.16
C THR A 62 14.81 -2.73 5.89
N HIS A 63 13.64 -2.92 5.29
CA HIS A 63 13.47 -3.73 4.08
C HIS A 63 13.79 -2.91 2.82
N PRO A 64 14.54 -3.46 1.84
CA PRO A 64 14.97 -2.74 0.62
C PRO A 64 13.84 -2.08 -0.19
N TYR A 65 12.65 -2.67 -0.13
CA TYR A 65 11.44 -2.16 -0.79
C TYR A 65 10.44 -1.55 0.20
N GLY A 66 10.41 -2.02 1.45
CA GLY A 66 9.44 -1.58 2.44
C GLY A 66 9.67 -0.16 2.91
N CYS A 67 10.93 0.28 2.96
CA CYS A 67 11.29 1.62 3.40
C CYS A 67 10.68 2.71 2.51
N ARG A 68 10.58 2.46 1.20
CA ARG A 68 9.96 3.38 0.23
C ARG A 68 8.47 3.53 0.48
N VAL A 69 7.80 2.42 0.78
CA VAL A 69 6.37 2.41 1.08
C VAL A 69 6.06 3.17 2.38
N ILE A 70 6.86 2.96 3.43
CA ILE A 70 6.77 3.74 4.69
C ILE A 70 7.02 5.24 4.44
N GLN A 71 7.96 5.58 3.56
CA GLN A 71 8.31 6.96 3.26
C GLN A 71 7.21 7.71 2.51
N VAL A 72 6.42 7.02 1.67
CA VAL A 72 5.20 7.55 1.04
C VAL A 72 4.05 7.61 2.05
N GLY A 73 3.93 6.61 2.93
CA GLY A 73 2.95 6.57 4.01
C GLY A 73 3.20 7.55 5.16
N LYS A 74 4.28 8.33 5.16
CA LYS A 74 4.64 9.28 6.25
C LYS A 74 3.58 10.33 6.59
N GLY A 75 2.57 10.55 5.75
CA GLY A 75 1.41 11.38 6.10
C GLY A 75 0.40 10.68 7.03
N TYR A 76 0.48 9.36 7.12
CA TYR A 76 -0.46 8.47 7.81
C TYR A 76 0.19 7.67 8.96
N ILE A 77 1.52 7.52 8.96
CA ILE A 77 2.31 6.77 9.97
C ILE A 77 2.91 7.73 11.01
#